data_AF-M0QG35-F1
#
_entry.id   AF-M0QG35-F1
#
_cell.length_a   1.000
_cell.length_b   1.000
_cell.length_c   1.000
_cell.angle_alpha   90.00
_cell.angle_beta   90.00
_cell.angle_gamma   90.00
#
_symmetry.space_group_name_H-M   'P 1'
#
loop_
_entity.id
_entity.type
_entity.pdbx_description
1 polymer ?
#
loop_
_entity_poly.entity_id
_entity_poly.type
_entity_poly.pdbx_seq_one_letter_code
_entity_poly.pdbx_strand_id
1 'polypeptide(L)'
;MLLLTTPLIAFVPAGIVVKLSRRASTRSWALRNGFEYRARLGGAPPAWDFPPFSGTRARRIRLRDGMTGRIGPYPATFFHYTWWNNRRLFASSHYRNVFTLRLPAALPRLTVGVTLDTSTGDTVRFESADFDDRFTVHSTDPAFAHAVLTPRTIDALVELSRTAGSVMLTKFEIADDLLVAVSTVGNRPEQITEIFDAMRIIAVGIPRFVWTDRGVAPPMTAQNR
;
A
#
# COMPACT_ATOMS: atom_id res chain seq x y z
N MET A 1 -63.79 -3.03 -0.39
CA MET A 1 -62.52 -2.38 -0.75
C MET A 1 -61.54 -2.55 0.40
N LEU A 2 -60.59 -3.47 0.29
CA LEU A 2 -59.48 -3.65 1.23
C LEU A 2 -58.20 -3.48 0.41
N LEU A 3 -57.59 -2.31 0.53
CA LEU A 3 -56.29 -2.00 -0.08
C LEU A 3 -55.21 -2.74 0.72
N LEU A 4 -54.70 -3.83 0.14
CA LEU A 4 -53.44 -4.45 0.56
C LEU A 4 -52.31 -3.45 0.31
N THR A 5 -51.89 -2.73 1.35
CA THR A 5 -50.61 -2.02 1.36
C THR A 5 -49.50 -3.05 1.56
N THR A 6 -49.00 -3.60 0.45
CA THR A 6 -47.82 -4.47 0.47
C THR A 6 -46.60 -3.60 0.83
N PRO A 7 -45.86 -3.87 1.92
CA PRO A 7 -44.60 -3.20 2.14
C PRO A 7 -43.63 -3.66 1.04
N LEU A 8 -43.21 -2.72 0.19
CA LEU A 8 -42.18 -2.92 -0.82
C LEU A 8 -40.83 -3.04 -0.08
N ILE A 9 -40.57 -4.21 0.51
CA ILE A 9 -39.30 -4.53 1.15
C ILE A 9 -38.26 -4.61 0.04
N ALA A 10 -37.52 -3.52 -0.14
CA ALA A 10 -36.41 -3.46 -1.06
C ALA A 10 -35.34 -4.48 -0.62
N PHE A 11 -35.28 -5.61 -1.32
CA PHE A 11 -34.12 -6.49 -1.30
C PHE A 11 -32.93 -5.72 -1.91
N VAL A 12 -32.26 -4.92 -1.11
CA VAL A 12 -30.93 -4.43 -1.48
C VAL A 12 -30.00 -5.63 -1.34
N PRO A 13 -29.43 -6.17 -2.44
CA PRO A 13 -28.53 -7.31 -2.32
C PRO A 13 -27.38 -6.94 -1.39
N ALA A 14 -27.10 -7.80 -0.40
CA ALA A 14 -26.13 -7.55 0.67
C ALA A 14 -24.78 -7.03 0.17
N GLY A 15 -24.36 -7.43 -1.04
CA GLY A 15 -23.15 -6.94 -1.69
C GLY A 15 -23.13 -5.42 -1.94
N ILE A 16 -24.27 -4.78 -2.21
CA ILE A 16 -24.36 -3.32 -2.36
C ILE A 16 -24.17 -2.65 -1.00
N VAL A 17 -24.82 -3.16 0.05
CA VAL A 17 -24.69 -2.62 1.42
C VAL A 17 -23.25 -2.70 1.90
N VAL A 18 -22.59 -3.86 1.72
CA VAL A 18 -21.18 -4.04 2.08
C VAL A 18 -20.28 -3.07 1.33
N LYS A 19 -20.52 -2.87 0.02
CA LYS A 19 -19.74 -1.94 -0.79
C LYS A 19 -19.91 -0.48 -0.34
N LEU A 20 -21.14 -0.06 -0.05
CA LEU A 20 -21.43 1.30 0.43
C LEU A 20 -20.85 1.53 1.83
N SER A 21 -20.98 0.55 2.72
CA SER A 21 -20.41 0.58 4.06
C SER A 21 -18.88 0.72 4.01
N ARG A 22 -18.19 -0.07 3.18
CA ARG A 22 -16.73 0.05 2.98
C ARG A 22 -16.34 1.45 2.53
N ARG A 23 -17.04 1.99 1.53
CA ARG A 23 -16.80 3.33 1.01
C ARG A 23 -16.99 4.42 2.07
N ALA A 24 -18.04 4.30 2.89
CA ALA A 24 -18.29 5.20 4.00
C ALA A 24 -17.17 5.11 5.05
N SER A 25 -16.75 3.90 5.41
CA SER A 25 -15.66 3.68 6.37
C SER A 25 -14.32 4.26 5.89
N THR A 26 -13.94 4.05 4.62
CA THR A 26 -12.73 4.65 4.03
C THR A 26 -12.81 6.16 4.03
N ARG A 27 -13.95 6.75 3.64
CA ARG A 27 -14.14 8.20 3.67
C ARG A 27 -14.02 8.76 5.08
N SER A 28 -14.64 8.11 6.06
CA SER A 28 -14.57 8.53 7.46
C SER A 28 -13.16 8.41 8.03
N TRP A 29 -12.42 7.35 7.68
CA TRP A 29 -11.01 7.23 8.04
C TRP A 29 -10.20 8.38 7.42
N ALA A 30 -10.40 8.69 6.15
CA ALA A 30 -9.68 9.75 5.47
C ALA A 30 -9.87 11.10 6.18
N LEU A 31 -11.12 11.49 6.45
CA LEU A 31 -11.44 12.74 7.13
C LEU A 31 -10.83 12.82 8.54
N ARG A 32 -10.87 11.74 9.33
CA ARG A 32 -10.29 11.72 10.67
C ARG A 32 -8.77 11.84 10.69
N ASN A 33 -8.10 11.40 9.63
CA ASN A 33 -6.65 11.41 9.52
C ASN A 33 -6.12 12.56 8.64
N GLY A 34 -6.97 13.54 8.29
CA GLY A 34 -6.57 14.70 7.48
C GLY A 34 -6.31 14.38 6.00
N PHE A 35 -6.79 13.24 5.50
CA PHE A 35 -6.76 12.91 4.08
C PHE A 35 -8.00 13.46 3.37
N GLU A 36 -7.79 14.00 2.17
CA GLU A 36 -8.86 14.36 1.24
C GLU A 36 -9.32 13.11 0.50
N TYR A 37 -10.60 12.75 0.63
CA TYR A 37 -11.19 11.61 -0.06
C TYR A 37 -11.82 12.01 -1.41
N ARG A 38 -11.51 11.25 -2.47
CA ARG A 38 -12.07 11.39 -3.82
C ARG A 38 -12.59 10.06 -4.33
N ALA A 39 -13.89 10.02 -4.65
CA ALA A 39 -14.54 8.82 -5.18
C ALA A 39 -13.89 8.26 -6.47
N ARG A 40 -13.33 9.16 -7.28
CA ARG A 40 -12.56 8.85 -8.48
C ARG A 40 -11.27 9.64 -8.38
N LEU A 41 -10.15 8.94 -8.30
CA LEU A 41 -8.86 9.56 -8.46
C LEU A 41 -8.69 9.80 -9.98
N GLY A 42 -8.78 11.05 -10.41
CA GLY A 42 -8.47 11.41 -11.80
C GLY A 42 -6.99 11.11 -12.09
N GLY A 43 -6.64 10.92 -13.37
CA GLY A 43 -5.27 10.71 -13.80
C GLY A 43 -5.04 9.37 -14.51
N ALA A 44 -3.84 9.23 -15.06
CA ALA A 44 -3.38 7.97 -15.65
C ALA A 44 -3.10 6.94 -14.54
N PRO A 45 -3.32 5.64 -14.80
CA PRO A 45 -2.81 4.59 -13.94
C PRO A 45 -1.30 4.73 -13.70
N PRO A 46 -0.78 4.30 -12.53
CA PRO A 46 0.66 4.24 -12.31
C PRO A 46 1.34 3.38 -13.37
N ALA A 47 2.46 3.87 -13.90
CA ALA A 47 3.26 3.18 -14.92
C ALA A 47 4.51 2.53 -14.29
N TRP A 48 4.33 1.88 -13.14
CA TRP A 48 5.43 1.17 -12.48
C TRP A 48 5.75 -0.14 -13.19
N ASP A 49 7.02 -0.54 -13.15
CA ASP A 49 7.58 -1.69 -13.84
C ASP A 49 7.47 -3.01 -13.06
N PHE A 50 6.75 -3.04 -11.94
CA PHE A 50 6.46 -4.26 -11.16
C PHE A 50 4.98 -4.68 -11.17
N PRO A 51 4.65 -5.97 -10.98
CA PRO A 51 3.28 -6.45 -10.89
C PRO A 51 2.50 -5.84 -9.72
N PRO A 52 1.19 -5.60 -9.89
CA PRO A 52 0.37 -5.90 -11.08
C PRO A 52 0.41 -4.81 -12.17
N PHE A 53 1.29 -3.80 -12.04
CA PHE A 53 1.34 -2.64 -12.93
C PHE A 53 2.12 -2.95 -14.21
N SER A 54 3.16 -3.78 -14.13
CA SER A 54 3.86 -4.29 -15.30
C SER A 54 3.24 -5.56 -15.88
N GLY A 55 3.47 -5.77 -17.19
CA GLY A 55 3.11 -7.00 -17.89
C GLY A 55 1.61 -7.27 -18.07
N THR A 56 0.74 -6.39 -17.57
CA THR A 56 -0.70 -6.61 -17.66
C THR A 56 -1.21 -6.25 -19.07
N ARG A 57 -1.74 -7.24 -19.80
CA ARG A 57 -2.78 -7.02 -20.85
C ARG A 57 -4.11 -6.55 -20.21
N ALA A 58 -4.02 -5.80 -19.11
CA ALA A 58 -5.14 -5.29 -18.36
C ALA A 58 -5.88 -4.29 -19.24
N ARG A 59 -7.17 -4.51 -19.40
CA ARG A 59 -8.05 -3.53 -20.01
C ARG A 59 -8.84 -2.84 -18.91
N ARG A 60 -9.26 -1.60 -19.19
CA ARG A 60 -10.20 -0.84 -18.35
C ARG A 60 -9.71 -0.67 -16.91
N ILE A 61 -8.45 -0.27 -16.75
CA ILE A 61 -7.91 0.10 -15.46
C ILE A 61 -8.72 1.28 -14.89
N ARG A 62 -9.08 1.20 -13.61
CA ARG A 62 -9.81 2.26 -12.90
C ARG A 62 -9.22 2.44 -11.51
N LEU A 63 -8.94 3.69 -11.18
CA LEU A 63 -8.57 4.13 -9.84
C LEU A 63 -9.84 4.63 -9.14
N ARG A 64 -10.20 4.02 -8.01
CA ARG A 64 -11.42 4.31 -7.26
C ARG A 64 -11.10 4.59 -5.80
N ASP A 65 -12.02 5.29 -5.14
CA ASP A 65 -11.99 5.52 -3.69
C ASP A 65 -10.61 6.02 -3.23
N GLY A 66 -10.05 6.96 -3.99
CA GLY A 66 -8.73 7.49 -3.73
C GLY A 66 -8.75 8.46 -2.56
N MET A 67 -7.63 8.57 -1.88
CA MET A 67 -7.42 9.60 -0.87
C MET A 67 -5.99 10.09 -0.88
N THR A 68 -5.82 11.39 -0.66
CA THR A 68 -4.52 12.08 -0.67
C THR A 68 -4.35 12.82 0.64
N GLY A 69 -3.17 12.72 1.24
CA GLY A 69 -2.89 13.31 2.54
C GLY A 69 -1.40 13.23 2.85
N ARG A 70 -1.07 13.03 4.13
CA ARG A 70 0.32 12.94 4.60
C ARG A 70 0.43 11.88 5.69
N ILE A 71 1.57 11.19 5.73
CA ILE A 71 1.98 10.35 6.84
C ILE A 71 3.32 10.88 7.35
N GLY A 72 3.29 11.53 8.52
CA GLY A 72 4.43 12.32 9.00
C GLY A 72 4.86 13.36 7.94
N PRO A 73 6.14 13.42 7.54
CA PRO A 73 6.62 14.37 6.54
C PRO A 73 6.34 13.95 5.08
N TYR A 74 5.76 12.76 4.84
CA TYR A 74 5.64 12.20 3.50
C TYR A 74 4.26 12.47 2.90
N PRO A 75 4.16 13.09 1.72
CA PRO A 75 2.94 13.09 0.91
C PRO A 75 2.49 11.65 0.67
N ALA A 76 1.21 11.37 0.92
CA ALA A 76 0.67 10.02 0.90
C ALA A 76 -0.56 9.94 0.00
N THR A 77 -0.68 8.86 -0.76
CA THR A 77 -1.91 8.55 -1.53
C THR A 77 -2.31 7.11 -1.33
N PHE A 78 -3.60 6.86 -1.23
CA PHE A 78 -4.20 5.54 -1.31
C PHE A 78 -5.24 5.50 -2.43
N PHE A 79 -5.40 4.36 -3.09
CA PHE A 79 -6.50 4.12 -4.02
C PHE A 79 -6.76 2.64 -4.24
N HIS A 80 -8.00 2.32 -4.64
CA HIS A 80 -8.35 1.01 -5.17
C HIS A 80 -7.98 0.95 -6.65
N TYR A 81 -6.99 0.12 -6.98
CA TYR A 81 -6.59 -0.22 -8.33
C TYR A 81 -7.41 -1.41 -8.82
N THR A 82 -8.28 -1.19 -9.80
CA THR A 82 -9.12 -2.26 -10.38
C THR A 82 -8.83 -2.44 -11.85
N TRP A 83 -8.75 -3.69 -12.30
CA TRP A 83 -8.54 -4.00 -13.70
C TRP A 83 -9.28 -5.26 -14.12
N TRP A 84 -9.47 -5.40 -15.42
CA TRP A 84 -10.11 -6.55 -16.02
C TRP A 84 -9.10 -7.36 -16.83
N ASN A 85 -9.03 -8.66 -16.55
CA ASN A 85 -8.31 -9.61 -17.39
C ASN A 85 -9.32 -10.26 -18.35
N ASN A 86 -9.11 -10.10 -19.65
CA ASN A 86 -9.89 -10.83 -20.65
C ASN A 86 -9.10 -12.06 -21.11
N ARG A 87 -9.13 -13.14 -20.31
CA ARG A 87 -8.73 -14.47 -20.81
C ARG A 87 -9.98 -15.11 -21.43
N ARG A 88 -9.87 -15.60 -22.66
CA ARG A 88 -10.95 -15.95 -23.61
C ARG A 88 -12.11 -16.83 -23.09
N LEU A 89 -12.05 -17.37 -21.86
CA LEU A 89 -13.06 -18.26 -21.28
C LEU A 89 -13.61 -17.79 -19.91
N PHE A 90 -12.92 -16.90 -19.19
CA PHE A 90 -13.39 -16.40 -17.89
C PHE A 90 -12.95 -14.95 -17.69
N ALA A 91 -13.93 -14.11 -17.42
CA ALA A 91 -13.75 -12.68 -17.28
C ALA A 91 -13.80 -12.35 -15.78
N SER A 92 -12.64 -12.07 -15.17
CA SER A 92 -12.52 -11.78 -13.74
C SER A 92 -12.06 -10.34 -13.48
N SER A 93 -12.79 -9.64 -12.61
CA SER A 93 -12.35 -8.35 -12.07
C SER A 93 -11.32 -8.60 -10.97
N HIS A 94 -10.15 -8.01 -11.10
CA HIS A 94 -9.14 -8.01 -10.06
C HIS A 94 -9.05 -6.63 -9.43
N TYR A 95 -8.65 -6.61 -8.16
CA TYR A 95 -8.37 -5.37 -7.45
C TYR A 95 -7.11 -5.51 -6.58
N ARG A 96 -6.46 -4.37 -6.36
CA ARG A 96 -5.44 -4.18 -5.32
C ARG A 96 -5.69 -2.85 -4.63
N ASN A 97 -5.38 -2.82 -3.35
CA ASN A 97 -5.30 -1.59 -2.59
C ASN A 97 -3.86 -1.11 -2.69
N VAL A 98 -3.70 0.11 -3.16
CA VAL A 98 -2.39 0.70 -3.44
C VAL A 98 -2.21 1.88 -2.52
N PHE A 99 -1.11 1.88 -1.81
CA PHE A 99 -0.67 2.93 -0.92
C PHE A 99 0.64 3.47 -1.45
N THR A 100 0.88 4.76 -1.30
CA THR A 100 2.10 5.42 -1.74
C THR A 100 2.53 6.44 -0.70
N LEU A 101 3.83 6.50 -0.43
CA LEU A 101 4.51 7.59 0.23
C LEU A 101 5.56 8.15 -0.72
N ARG A 102 5.54 9.47 -0.95
CA ARG A 102 6.57 10.17 -1.71
C ARG A 102 7.79 10.39 -0.82
N LEU A 103 8.90 9.77 -1.20
CA LEU A 103 10.21 9.96 -0.60
C LEU A 103 10.87 11.25 -1.14
N PRO A 104 11.86 11.82 -0.43
CA PRO A 104 12.54 13.05 -0.86
C PRO A 104 13.38 12.90 -2.14
N ALA A 105 13.83 11.69 -2.46
CA ALA A 105 14.70 11.40 -3.58
C ALA A 105 14.48 9.96 -4.08
N ALA A 106 14.92 9.73 -5.33
CA ALA A 106 14.99 8.42 -5.94
C ALA A 106 15.94 7.48 -5.16
N LEU A 107 15.49 6.27 -4.83
CA LEU A 107 16.27 5.26 -4.12
C LEU A 107 16.40 3.96 -4.93
N PRO A 108 17.39 3.11 -4.63
CA PRO A 108 17.49 1.79 -5.22
C PRO A 108 16.25 0.96 -4.90
N ARG A 109 15.91 0.04 -5.79
CA ARG A 109 14.72 -0.79 -5.61
C ARG A 109 14.91 -1.69 -4.40
N LEU A 110 13.95 -1.63 -3.49
CA LEU A 110 13.87 -2.48 -2.30
C LEU A 110 12.44 -3.00 -2.20
N THR A 111 12.27 -4.30 -2.08
CA THR A 111 10.97 -4.93 -1.87
C THR A 111 10.97 -5.72 -0.59
N VAL A 112 9.90 -5.57 0.18
CA VAL A 112 9.66 -6.29 1.43
C VAL A 112 8.30 -6.98 1.34
N GLY A 113 8.26 -8.26 1.65
CA GLY A 113 7.07 -9.11 1.55
C GLY A 113 7.06 -10.00 0.30
N VAL A 114 6.01 -10.81 0.17
CA VAL A 114 5.92 -11.81 -0.89
C VAL A 114 5.79 -11.16 -2.25
N THR A 115 6.72 -11.50 -3.15
CA THR A 115 6.69 -11.07 -4.55
C THR A 115 6.86 -12.27 -5.48
N LEU A 116 6.16 -12.24 -6.62
CA LEU A 116 6.38 -13.18 -7.74
C LEU A 116 7.17 -12.50 -8.87
N ASP A 117 7.68 -11.30 -8.61
CA ASP A 117 8.40 -10.49 -9.58
C ASP A 117 9.87 -10.89 -9.60
N THR A 118 10.34 -11.34 -10.75
CA THR A 118 11.73 -11.74 -10.97
C THR A 118 12.66 -10.54 -11.22
N SER A 119 12.12 -9.33 -11.40
CA SER A 119 12.91 -8.10 -11.61
C SER A 119 13.29 -7.38 -10.31
N THR A 120 12.95 -7.97 -9.16
CA THR A 120 13.10 -7.36 -7.83
C THR A 120 14.55 -7.31 -7.32
N GLY A 121 15.49 -7.91 -8.05
CA GLY A 121 16.89 -8.06 -7.64
C GLY A 121 17.13 -9.29 -6.77
N ASP A 122 18.24 -9.28 -6.04
CA ASP A 122 18.69 -10.42 -5.26
C ASP A 122 17.96 -10.51 -3.92
N THR A 123 17.74 -11.74 -3.45
CA THR A 123 17.20 -11.99 -2.11
C THR A 123 18.21 -11.58 -1.05
N VAL A 124 17.80 -10.74 -0.11
CA VAL A 124 18.62 -10.27 1.02
C VAL A 124 18.19 -10.99 2.29
N ARG A 125 19.15 -11.53 3.04
CA ARG A 125 18.95 -12.24 4.30
C ARG A 125 19.40 -11.40 5.48
N PHE A 126 18.67 -11.46 6.59
CA PHE A 126 19.02 -10.73 7.81
C PHE A 126 19.38 -11.70 8.95
N GLU A 127 20.03 -11.18 9.98
CA GLU A 127 20.40 -11.97 11.17
C GLU A 127 19.19 -12.36 12.03
N SER A 128 18.06 -11.66 11.86
CA SER A 128 16.83 -11.94 12.59
C SER A 128 16.02 -13.02 11.89
N ALA A 129 16.09 -14.26 12.40
CA ALA A 129 15.27 -15.37 11.92
C ALA A 129 13.76 -15.05 11.99
N ASP A 130 13.34 -14.37 13.06
CA ASP A 130 11.95 -13.94 13.26
C ASP A 130 11.45 -13.02 12.14
N PHE A 131 12.33 -12.19 11.59
CA PHE A 131 12.03 -11.31 10.47
C PHE A 131 12.00 -12.08 9.15
N ASP A 132 13.01 -12.91 8.89
CA ASP A 132 13.14 -13.70 7.66
C ASP A 132 12.00 -14.73 7.48
N ASP A 133 11.41 -15.22 8.58
CA ASP A 133 10.23 -16.09 8.56
C ASP A 133 8.95 -15.35 8.15
N ARG A 134 8.89 -14.03 8.38
CA ARG A 134 7.70 -13.20 8.15
C ARG A 134 7.77 -12.38 6.88
N PHE A 135 8.97 -11.97 6.49
CA PHE A 135 9.21 -11.07 5.39
C PHE A 135 10.31 -11.61 4.50
N THR A 136 10.05 -11.64 3.20
CA THR A 136 11.10 -11.83 2.19
C THR A 136 11.56 -10.46 1.71
N VAL A 137 12.87 -10.25 1.62
CA VAL A 137 13.44 -9.00 1.14
C VAL A 137 14.20 -9.23 -0.16
N HIS A 138 13.99 -8.35 -1.12
CA HIS A 138 14.72 -8.32 -2.38
C HIS A 138 15.23 -6.90 -2.64
N SER A 139 16.41 -6.77 -3.23
CA SER A 139 16.97 -5.47 -3.57
C SER A 139 17.87 -5.55 -4.80
N THR A 140 17.89 -4.48 -5.61
CA THR A 140 18.90 -4.31 -6.65
C THR A 140 20.27 -3.91 -6.08
N ASP A 141 20.30 -3.53 -4.80
CA ASP A 141 21.50 -3.19 -4.04
C ASP A 141 21.38 -3.78 -2.62
N PRO A 142 22.00 -4.94 -2.34
CA PRO A 142 21.96 -5.57 -1.02
C PRO A 142 22.53 -4.70 0.10
N ALA A 143 23.56 -3.88 -0.18
CA ALA A 143 24.14 -2.99 0.82
C ALA A 143 23.13 -1.90 1.23
N PHE A 144 22.39 -1.37 0.26
CA PHE A 144 21.27 -0.46 0.52
C PHE A 144 20.17 -1.10 1.38
N ALA A 145 19.81 -2.36 1.12
CA ALA A 145 18.81 -3.08 1.92
C ALA A 145 19.23 -3.20 3.39
N HIS A 146 20.49 -3.56 3.65
CA HIS A 146 21.04 -3.61 5.01
C HIS A 146 21.13 -2.23 5.67
N ALA A 147 21.42 -1.18 4.90
CA ALA A 147 21.43 0.19 5.40
C ALA A 147 20.04 0.66 5.84
N VAL A 148 18.99 0.35 5.07
CA VAL A 148 17.61 0.79 5.35
C VAL A 148 16.94 -0.05 6.43
N LEU A 149 17.05 -1.38 6.33
CA LEU A 149 16.45 -2.31 7.29
C LEU A 149 17.38 -2.52 8.48
N THR A 150 17.56 -1.45 9.25
CA THR A 150 18.30 -1.45 10.51
C THR A 150 17.63 -2.37 11.54
N PRO A 151 18.35 -2.86 12.58
CA PRO A 151 17.76 -3.70 13.63
C PRO A 151 16.50 -3.09 14.24
N ARG A 152 16.51 -1.77 14.51
CA ARG A 152 15.33 -1.05 15.02
C ARG A 152 14.14 -1.06 14.06
N THR A 153 14.39 -0.97 12.75
CA THR A 153 13.34 -1.01 11.72
C THR A 153 12.76 -2.41 11.62
N ILE A 154 13.63 -3.42 11.65
CA ILE A 154 13.25 -4.84 11.67
C ILE A 154 12.36 -5.12 12.89
N ASP A 155 12.81 -4.76 14.10
CA ASP A 155 12.07 -5.00 15.34
C ASP A 155 10.68 -4.35 15.30
N ALA A 156 10.60 -3.11 14.81
CA ALA A 156 9.33 -2.39 14.67
C ALA A 156 8.38 -3.05 13.66
N LEU A 157 8.90 -3.57 12.54
CA LEU A 157 8.10 -4.30 11.55
C LEU A 157 7.64 -5.67 12.09
N VAL A 158 8.51 -6.39 12.78
CA VAL A 158 8.17 -7.66 13.42
C VAL A 158 7.07 -7.45 14.46
N GLU A 159 7.23 -6.45 15.33
CA GLU A 159 6.23 -6.17 16.37
C GLU A 159 4.88 -5.76 15.77
N LEU A 160 4.91 -4.89 14.76
CA LEU A 160 3.70 -4.52 14.04
C LEU A 160 3.05 -5.77 13.39
N SER A 161 3.83 -6.64 12.76
CA SER A 161 3.29 -7.84 12.10
C SER A 161 2.60 -8.84 13.05
N ARG A 162 2.99 -8.87 14.33
CA ARG A 162 2.37 -9.73 15.35
C ARG A 162 0.94 -9.32 15.68
N THR A 163 0.64 -8.02 15.54
CA THR A 163 -0.68 -7.45 15.87
C THR A 163 -1.49 -7.07 14.63
N ALA A 164 -0.82 -6.83 13.50
CA ALA A 164 -1.40 -6.35 12.25
C ALA A 164 -1.21 -7.35 11.10
N GLY A 165 -2.15 -8.29 10.98
CA GLY A 165 -2.10 -9.31 9.92
C GLY A 165 -2.15 -8.74 8.49
N SER A 166 -2.57 -7.48 8.30
CA SER A 166 -2.58 -6.85 6.98
C SER A 166 -1.19 -6.57 6.42
N VAL A 167 -0.20 -6.37 7.29
CA VAL A 167 1.18 -6.04 6.93
C VAL A 167 1.86 -7.24 6.26
N MET A 168 1.64 -8.46 6.77
CA MET A 168 2.18 -9.70 6.19
C MET A 168 1.58 -10.03 4.81
N LEU A 169 0.37 -9.54 4.52
CA LEU A 169 -0.33 -9.73 3.24
C LEU A 169 -0.05 -8.60 2.23
N THR A 170 0.88 -7.72 2.56
CA THR A 170 1.19 -6.52 1.78
C THR A 170 2.62 -6.58 1.27
N LYS A 171 2.78 -6.34 -0.02
CA LYS A 171 4.09 -6.12 -0.64
C LYS A 171 4.43 -4.64 -0.51
N PHE A 172 5.58 -4.31 0.04
CA PHE A 172 6.14 -2.97 0.06
C PHE A 172 7.27 -2.89 -0.96
N GLU A 173 7.36 -1.79 -1.71
CA GLU A 173 8.35 -1.62 -2.75
C GLU A 173 8.76 -0.15 -2.87
N ILE A 174 10.07 0.09 -2.84
CA ILE A 174 10.64 1.37 -3.25
C ILE A 174 10.83 1.32 -4.77
N ALA A 175 10.09 2.18 -5.46
CA ALA A 175 10.18 2.38 -6.90
C ALA A 175 10.45 3.86 -7.18
N ASP A 176 11.69 4.17 -7.54
CA ASP A 176 12.17 5.54 -7.72
C ASP A 176 12.05 6.34 -6.41
N ASP A 177 11.33 7.45 -6.40
CA ASP A 177 11.07 8.30 -5.24
C ASP A 177 9.76 7.95 -4.50
N LEU A 178 9.22 6.76 -4.73
CA LEU A 178 7.98 6.28 -4.10
C LEU A 178 8.22 5.02 -3.30
N LEU A 179 7.79 5.02 -2.04
CA LEU A 179 7.49 3.79 -1.32
C LEU A 179 6.04 3.41 -1.60
N VAL A 180 5.83 2.29 -2.26
CA VAL A 180 4.53 1.77 -2.69
C VAL A 180 4.18 0.54 -1.87
N ALA A 181 2.96 0.45 -1.35
CA ALA A 181 2.44 -0.78 -0.78
C ALA A 181 1.29 -1.30 -1.65
N VAL A 182 1.32 -2.59 -1.97
CA VAL A 182 0.31 -3.28 -2.77
C VAL A 182 -0.28 -4.41 -1.96
N SER A 183 -1.58 -4.35 -1.72
CA SER A 183 -2.28 -5.29 -0.85
C SER A 183 -3.57 -5.83 -1.46
N THR A 184 -3.95 -7.03 -1.07
CA THR A 184 -5.31 -7.59 -1.32
C THR A 184 -6.28 -7.23 -0.19
N VAL A 185 -5.75 -6.76 0.95
CA VAL A 185 -6.45 -6.23 2.12
C VAL A 185 -6.26 -4.71 2.21
N GLY A 186 -6.76 -4.05 3.24
CA GLY A 186 -6.73 -2.57 3.34
C GLY A 186 -8.05 -1.90 2.95
N ASN A 187 -9.16 -2.63 3.06
CA ASN A 187 -10.51 -2.08 2.82
C ASN A 187 -11.20 -1.63 4.11
N ARG A 188 -10.56 -1.85 5.26
CA ARG A 188 -11.07 -1.50 6.58
C ARG A 188 -10.17 -0.43 7.20
N PRO A 189 -10.72 0.54 7.95
CA PRO A 189 -9.97 1.63 8.56
C PRO A 189 -8.69 1.19 9.30
N GLU A 190 -8.78 0.12 10.10
CA GLU A 190 -7.68 -0.44 10.87
C GLU A 190 -6.54 -0.94 9.96
N GLN A 191 -6.86 -1.68 8.90
CA GLN A 191 -5.88 -2.21 7.95
C GLN A 191 -5.19 -1.09 7.15
N ILE A 192 -5.92 -0.01 6.85
CA ILE A 192 -5.34 1.16 6.18
C ILE A 192 -4.29 1.81 7.09
N THR A 193 -4.61 1.98 8.38
CA THR A 193 -3.66 2.51 9.37
C THR A 193 -2.42 1.61 9.47
N GLU A 194 -2.62 0.30 9.66
CA GLU A 194 -1.54 -0.68 9.80
C GLU A 194 -0.56 -0.65 8.62
N ILE A 195 -1.07 -0.58 7.39
CA ILE A 195 -0.22 -0.54 6.18
C ILE A 195 0.55 0.79 6.12
N PHE A 196 -0.09 1.93 6.40
CA PHE A 196 0.62 3.22 6.43
C PHE A 196 1.64 3.29 7.57
N ASP A 197 1.40 2.64 8.70
CA ASP A 197 2.36 2.53 9.79
C ASP A 197 3.58 1.72 9.38
N ALA A 198 3.40 0.58 8.71
CA ALA A 198 4.52 -0.18 8.14
C ALA A 198 5.33 0.67 7.14
N MET A 199 4.65 1.39 6.24
CA MET A 199 5.31 2.29 5.30
C MET A 199 6.08 3.41 6.01
N ARG A 200 5.51 3.98 7.08
CA ARG A 200 6.16 5.00 7.90
C ARG A 200 7.40 4.44 8.60
N ILE A 201 7.33 3.23 9.15
CA ILE A 201 8.46 2.55 9.79
C ILE A 201 9.61 2.40 8.78
N ILE A 202 9.33 1.90 7.57
CA ILE A 202 10.33 1.77 6.50
C ILE A 202 10.91 3.14 6.14
N ALA A 203 10.05 4.13 5.86
CA ALA A 203 10.49 5.45 5.40
C ALA A 203 11.31 6.21 6.45
N VAL A 204 10.96 6.10 7.74
CA VAL A 204 11.72 6.70 8.86
C VAL A 204 13.00 5.91 9.15
N GLY A 205 13.01 4.60 8.86
CA GLY A 205 14.18 3.74 9.01
C GLY A 205 15.34 4.08 8.06
N ILE A 206 15.07 4.76 6.95
CA ILE A 206 16.08 5.16 5.97
C ILE A 206 17.08 6.14 6.61
N PRO A 207 18.36 5.75 6.77
CA PRO A 207 19.35 6.56 7.47
C PRO A 207 19.61 7.90 6.80
N ARG A 208 20.04 8.88 7.60
CA ARG A 208 20.34 10.24 7.11
C ARG A 208 21.35 10.25 5.95
N PHE A 209 22.39 9.41 6.00
CA PHE A 209 23.44 9.41 4.99
C PHE A 209 22.92 9.04 3.59
N VAL A 210 21.91 8.15 3.50
CA VAL A 210 21.27 7.77 2.23
C VAL A 210 20.70 8.98 1.49
N TRP A 211 20.16 9.95 2.25
CA TRP A 211 19.64 11.20 1.70
C TRP A 211 20.76 12.18 1.34
N THR A 212 21.76 12.31 2.22
CA THR A 212 22.93 13.17 1.98
C THR A 212 23.69 12.77 0.72
N ASP A 213 23.86 11.47 0.46
CA ASP A 213 24.54 10.94 -0.73
C ASP A 213 23.82 11.30 -2.03
N ARG A 214 22.53 11.66 -1.95
CA ARG A 214 21.68 12.10 -3.06
C ARG A 214 21.54 13.62 -3.14
N GLY A 215 22.23 14.37 -2.28
CA GLY A 215 22.17 15.82 -2.24
C GLY A 215 20.84 16.38 -1.71
N VAL A 216 20.03 15.57 -1.01
CA VAL A 216 18.73 15.99 -0.49
C VAL A 216 18.76 16.01 1.03
N ALA A 217 18.16 17.04 1.63
CA ALA A 217 18.01 17.11 3.07
C ALA A 217 17.09 15.97 3.56
N PRO A 218 17.41 15.32 4.69
CA PRO A 218 16.51 14.32 5.27
C PRO A 218 15.16 14.99 5.57
N PRO A 219 14.05 14.25 5.44
CA PRO A 219 12.75 14.77 5.78
C PRO A 219 12.76 15.12 7.27
N MET A 220 12.36 16.35 7.62
CA MET A 220 12.28 16.78 9.01
C MET A 220 11.26 15.90 9.73
N THR A 221 11.74 14.89 10.46
CA THR A 221 10.93 14.21 11.45
C THR A 221 10.68 15.24 12.57
N ALA A 222 9.41 15.43 12.93
CA ALA A 222 9.09 16.10 14.17
C ALA A 222 9.80 15.32 15.28
N GLN A 223 10.92 15.87 15.75
CA GLN A 223 11.76 15.26 16.76
C GLN A 223 10.89 15.16 18.02
N ASN A 224 10.68 13.93 18.50
CA ASN A 224 9.91 13.63 19.71
C ASN A 224 10.24 14.66 20.80
N ARG A 225 9.23 15.44 21.21
CA ARG A 225 9.08 15.83 22.61
C ARG A 225 8.46 14.67 23.36
#